data_AF-A0A315Z7Y8-F1
#
_entry.id   AF-A0A315Z7Y8-F1
#
_cell.length_a   1.000
_cell.length_b   1.000
_cell.length_c   1.000
_cell.angle_alpha   90.00
_cell.angle_beta   90.00
_cell.angle_gamma   90.00
#
_symmetry.space_group_name_H-M   'P 1'
#
loop_
_entity.id
_entity.type
_entity.pdbx_description
1 polymer ?
#
loop_
_entity_poly.entity_id
_entity_poly.type
_entity_poly.pdbx_seq_one_letter_code
_entity_poly.pdbx_strand_id
1 'polypeptide(L)'
;MKHAFFQLMLLSFLLPLQLSAQKAQKEKVRLFFLGGQSNMEGLGYNKDLPKKLKQIDDVYIFNGNDVADGAENGGLGIWEVLKAGHGYGFNSDGKENKLSERFGLELTLAEALKEKYPNEKIAFIKYAKGGSSIDTLAFEYGTWDPAFQESTNQYDHFLATVNNAFRNTDIDGDGVEEELIPTGIFWMQGESDAVKEEVALRYHSNLTMLMGRIRAVFRDNDLPIVMGKISDSWNKPSGKVWKYGDMVQYAQEKFCIEDPNAVIVRHTRYYKYSDPFHYNSEGYIDLGKRFAEAMLSLELKPIQ
;
A
#
# COMPACT_ATOMS: atom_id res chain seq x y z
N MET A 1 -85.11 -33.70 17.37
CA MET A 1 -83.71 -34.05 17.70
C MET A 1 -82.86 -33.64 16.52
N LYS A 2 -81.89 -32.73 16.74
CA LYS A 2 -81.18 -31.97 15.71
C LYS A 2 -80.06 -32.82 15.08
N HIS A 3 -80.02 -32.90 13.75
CA HIS A 3 -78.89 -33.46 13.02
C HIS A 3 -77.75 -32.44 12.93
N ALA A 4 -76.56 -32.87 13.34
CA ALA A 4 -75.33 -32.11 13.30
C ALA A 4 -74.68 -32.24 11.91
N PHE A 5 -74.43 -31.10 11.24
CA PHE A 5 -73.51 -31.02 10.12
C PHE A 5 -72.15 -30.56 10.66
N PHE A 6 -71.14 -31.41 10.56
CA PHE A 6 -69.74 -31.07 10.87
C PHE A 6 -69.05 -30.68 9.56
N GLN A 7 -68.85 -29.38 9.34
CA GLN A 7 -68.01 -28.88 8.25
C GLN A 7 -66.56 -28.86 8.73
N LEU A 8 -65.76 -29.79 8.20
CA LEU A 8 -64.32 -29.86 8.45
C LEU A 8 -63.63 -28.74 7.64
N MET A 9 -63.36 -27.60 8.27
CA MET A 9 -62.49 -26.57 7.68
C MET A 9 -61.03 -27.03 7.81
N LEU A 10 -60.44 -27.50 6.70
CA LEU A 10 -58.99 -27.63 6.58
C LEU A 10 -58.38 -26.22 6.54
N LEU A 11 -57.84 -25.75 7.67
CA LEU A 11 -56.94 -24.60 7.68
C LEU A 11 -55.56 -25.06 7.21
N SER A 12 -55.26 -24.82 5.94
CA SER A 12 -53.90 -24.85 5.41
C SER A 12 -53.12 -23.66 5.97
N PHE A 13 -52.41 -23.88 7.09
CA PHE A 13 -51.37 -22.97 7.56
C PHE A 13 -50.18 -23.03 6.58
N LEU A 14 -50.19 -22.15 5.58
CA LEU A 14 -48.98 -21.77 4.85
C LEU A 14 -48.10 -20.97 5.82
N LEU A 15 -47.17 -21.63 6.48
CA LEU A 15 -46.07 -20.93 7.17
C LEU A 15 -45.25 -20.19 6.09
N PRO A 16 -45.12 -18.85 6.15
CA PRO A 16 -44.10 -18.19 5.35
C PRO A 16 -42.75 -18.63 5.89
N LEU A 17 -42.02 -19.44 5.11
CA LEU A 17 -40.59 -19.68 5.27
C LEU A 17 -39.90 -18.33 5.10
N GLN A 18 -39.77 -17.57 6.19
CA GLN A 18 -38.84 -16.46 6.25
C GLN A 18 -37.44 -17.06 6.27
N LEU A 19 -36.89 -17.33 5.09
CA LEU A 19 -35.46 -17.41 4.89
C LEU A 19 -34.89 -16.03 5.26
N SER A 20 -34.55 -15.86 6.54
CA SER A 20 -33.57 -14.85 6.90
C SER A 20 -32.29 -15.27 6.20
N ALA A 21 -31.93 -14.57 5.12
CA ALA A 21 -30.59 -14.63 4.57
C ALA A 21 -29.66 -14.12 5.67
N GLN A 22 -29.16 -15.04 6.49
CA GLN A 22 -28.08 -14.77 7.41
C GLN A 22 -26.91 -14.38 6.51
N LYS A 23 -26.62 -13.07 6.40
CA LYS A 23 -25.42 -12.62 5.69
C LYS A 23 -24.26 -13.41 6.29
N ALA A 24 -23.56 -14.17 5.47
CA ALA A 24 -22.33 -14.83 5.89
C ALA A 24 -21.45 -13.76 6.54
N GLN A 25 -21.00 -14.02 7.75
CA GLN A 25 -20.12 -13.11 8.45
C GLN A 25 -18.80 -13.07 7.68
N LYS A 26 -18.47 -11.91 7.12
CA LYS A 26 -17.19 -11.71 6.45
C LYS A 26 -16.06 -11.75 7.47
N GLU A 27 -14.95 -12.37 7.10
CA GLU A 27 -13.73 -12.27 7.90
C GLU A 27 -13.09 -10.90 7.67
N LYS A 28 -12.59 -10.27 8.73
CA LYS A 28 -12.05 -8.92 8.63
C LYS A 28 -10.53 -8.96 8.57
N VAL A 29 -9.96 -8.18 7.66
CA VAL A 29 -8.52 -8.18 7.37
C VAL A 29 -7.96 -6.76 7.49
N ARG A 30 -6.85 -6.59 8.22
CA ARG A 30 -6.16 -5.28 8.28
C ARG A 30 -5.52 -4.99 6.94
N LEU A 31 -6.01 -3.98 6.24
CA LEU A 31 -5.46 -3.53 4.96
C LEU A 31 -4.51 -2.35 5.17
N PHE A 32 -3.29 -2.48 4.66
CA PHE A 32 -2.35 -1.37 4.56
C PHE A 32 -2.00 -1.07 3.10
N PHE A 33 -1.82 0.20 2.78
CA PHE A 33 -1.36 0.64 1.46
C PHE A 33 0.15 0.95 1.50
N LEU A 34 0.90 0.47 0.50
CA LEU A 34 2.33 0.72 0.32
C LEU A 34 2.52 1.51 -0.99
N GLY A 35 2.90 2.79 -0.88
CA GLY A 35 2.99 3.72 -2.00
C GLY A 35 4.32 4.48 -2.11
N GLY A 36 4.70 4.85 -3.33
CA GLY A 36 5.83 5.74 -3.56
C GLY A 36 6.63 5.45 -4.82
N GLN A 37 7.97 5.51 -4.72
CA GLN A 37 8.87 5.28 -5.86
C GLN A 37 9.79 4.07 -5.65
N SER A 38 10.97 4.05 -6.27
CA SER A 38 11.88 2.89 -6.27
C SER A 38 12.30 2.39 -4.89
N ASN A 39 12.46 3.27 -3.89
CA ASN A 39 12.73 2.84 -2.51
C ASN A 39 11.49 2.25 -1.79
N MET A 40 10.28 2.42 -2.32
CA MET A 40 9.09 1.62 -1.96
C MET A 40 8.96 0.36 -2.83
N GLU A 41 9.28 0.42 -4.12
CA GLU A 41 9.34 -0.77 -4.98
C GLU A 41 10.27 -1.80 -4.34
N GLY A 42 11.47 -1.38 -3.92
CA GLY A 42 12.41 -2.23 -3.23
C GLY A 42 13.43 -2.86 -4.16
N LEU A 43 14.70 -2.56 -3.92
CA LEU A 43 15.83 -3.10 -4.66
C LEU A 43 16.71 -4.03 -3.82
N GLY A 44 16.25 -4.46 -2.64
CA GLY A 44 16.95 -5.49 -1.88
C GLY A 44 16.99 -6.78 -2.68
N TYR A 45 18.04 -7.60 -2.55
CA TYR A 45 18.11 -8.88 -3.26
C TYR A 45 17.57 -10.03 -2.39
N ASN A 46 16.70 -10.88 -2.94
CA ASN A 46 16.09 -12.00 -2.20
C ASN A 46 17.11 -12.92 -1.52
N LYS A 47 18.30 -13.10 -2.13
CA LYS A 47 19.40 -13.89 -1.55
C LYS A 47 19.96 -13.33 -0.24
N ASP A 48 19.75 -12.04 0.03
CA ASP A 48 20.22 -11.34 1.23
C ASP A 48 19.16 -11.38 2.36
N LEU A 49 17.95 -11.89 2.08
CA LEU A 49 16.91 -12.04 3.11
C LEU A 49 17.32 -13.09 4.15
N PRO A 50 17.01 -12.87 5.43
CA PRO A 50 17.06 -13.93 6.43
C PRO A 50 16.26 -15.15 5.98
N LYS A 51 16.80 -16.36 6.19
CA LYS A 51 16.19 -17.62 5.68
C LYS A 51 14.72 -17.82 6.08
N LYS A 52 14.30 -17.25 7.22
CA LYS A 52 12.92 -17.29 7.74
C LYS A 52 11.97 -16.34 7.00
N LEU A 53 12.47 -15.29 6.37
CA LEU A 53 11.70 -14.27 5.65
C LEU A 53 11.60 -14.62 4.18
N LYS A 54 10.92 -15.73 3.87
CA LYS A 54 10.65 -16.15 2.49
C LYS A 54 9.17 -16.04 2.13
N GLN A 55 8.32 -16.35 3.08
CA GLN A 55 6.87 -16.29 3.01
C GLN A 55 6.34 -16.03 4.41
N ILE A 56 5.22 -15.32 4.53
CA ILE A 56 4.53 -15.07 5.79
C ILE A 56 3.07 -15.45 5.60
N ASP A 57 2.65 -16.51 6.27
CA ASP A 57 1.27 -16.99 6.22
C ASP A 57 0.32 -15.99 6.90
N ASP A 58 -0.96 -16.02 6.53
CA ASP A 58 -2.01 -15.06 6.94
C ASP A 58 -1.68 -13.59 6.61
N VAL A 59 -0.72 -13.37 5.70
CA VAL A 59 -0.42 -12.07 5.13
C VAL A 59 -0.54 -12.15 3.62
N TYR A 60 -1.35 -11.29 3.03
CA TYR A 60 -1.65 -11.29 1.60
C TYR A 60 -1.19 -9.98 0.97
N ILE A 61 -0.81 -10.03 -0.30
CA ILE A 61 -0.40 -8.84 -1.04
C ILE A 61 -1.04 -8.83 -2.43
N PHE A 62 -1.57 -7.66 -2.80
CA PHE A 62 -1.91 -7.28 -4.15
C PHE A 62 -0.89 -6.23 -4.58
N ASN A 63 0.04 -6.62 -5.46
CA ASN A 63 1.04 -5.71 -6.01
C ASN A 63 0.62 -5.30 -7.42
N GLY A 64 0.31 -4.02 -7.60
CA GLY A 64 -0.10 -3.49 -8.88
C GLY A 64 1.06 -3.42 -9.86
N ASN A 65 0.81 -3.82 -11.10
CA ASN A 65 1.77 -3.80 -12.18
C ASN A 65 2.24 -2.37 -12.46
N ASP A 66 3.52 -2.08 -12.20
CA ASP A 66 4.12 -0.77 -12.35
C ASP A 66 4.52 -0.55 -13.82
N VAL A 67 4.03 0.52 -14.43
CA VAL A 67 4.23 0.82 -15.84
C VAL A 67 4.36 2.32 -16.03
N ALA A 68 4.93 2.72 -17.17
CA ALA A 68 5.02 4.14 -17.51
C ALA A 68 3.62 4.80 -17.63
N ASP A 69 3.59 6.12 -17.51
CA ASP A 69 2.41 6.92 -17.85
C ASP A 69 1.94 6.60 -19.28
N GLY A 70 0.63 6.54 -19.47
CA GLY A 70 -0.04 6.21 -20.74
C GLY A 70 -0.16 4.72 -21.06
N ALA A 71 0.44 3.82 -20.28
CA ALA A 71 0.29 2.37 -20.49
C ALA A 71 -1.06 1.86 -19.95
N GLU A 72 -1.73 0.94 -20.65
CA GLU A 72 -3.09 0.51 -20.31
C GLU A 72 -3.15 -0.58 -19.20
N ASN A 73 -2.05 -1.29 -18.97
CA ASN A 73 -1.98 -2.43 -18.06
C ASN A 73 -1.47 -2.06 -16.66
N GLY A 74 -1.45 -0.78 -16.32
CA GLY A 74 -1.03 -0.32 -15.00
C GLY A 74 -2.03 -0.70 -13.92
N GLY A 75 -1.51 -1.12 -12.76
CA GLY A 75 -2.32 -1.53 -11.62
C GLY A 75 -3.06 -2.86 -11.78
N LEU A 76 -2.79 -3.64 -12.83
CA LEU A 76 -3.20 -5.03 -12.87
C LEU A 76 -2.45 -5.84 -11.80
N GLY A 77 -3.09 -6.85 -11.24
CA GLY A 77 -2.53 -7.66 -10.16
C GLY A 77 -3.49 -8.76 -9.76
N ILE A 78 -3.01 -9.70 -8.95
CA ILE A 78 -3.82 -10.68 -8.22
C ILE A 78 -3.34 -10.76 -6.78
N TRP A 79 -4.24 -11.14 -5.86
CA TRP A 79 -3.89 -11.45 -4.48
C TRP A 79 -3.07 -12.74 -4.42
N GLU A 80 -2.06 -12.76 -3.55
CA GLU A 80 -1.31 -13.96 -3.18
C GLU A 80 -0.83 -13.86 -1.74
N VAL A 81 -0.47 -15.00 -1.14
CA VAL A 81 0.26 -15.03 0.14
C VAL A 81 1.60 -14.31 -0.03
N LEU A 82 1.91 -13.42 0.91
CA LEU A 82 3.12 -12.61 0.88
C LEU A 82 4.38 -13.49 0.94
N LYS A 83 5.22 -13.34 -0.08
CA LYS A 83 6.52 -14.00 -0.20
C LYS A 83 7.57 -13.06 -0.80
N ALA A 84 8.83 -13.48 -0.81
CA ALA A 84 9.89 -12.70 -1.46
C ALA A 84 9.63 -12.55 -2.97
N GLY A 85 10.05 -11.43 -3.55
CA GLY A 85 9.94 -11.16 -5.00
C GLY A 85 8.93 -10.08 -5.41
N HIS A 86 8.33 -9.37 -4.45
CA HIS A 86 7.49 -8.19 -4.72
C HIS A 86 8.29 -6.89 -4.88
N GLY A 87 9.59 -6.99 -5.19
CA GLY A 87 10.48 -5.86 -5.45
C GLY A 87 10.60 -5.45 -6.91
N TYR A 88 11.52 -4.53 -7.21
CA TYR A 88 11.84 -4.07 -8.57
C TYR A 88 11.96 -5.22 -9.58
N GLY A 89 11.24 -5.10 -10.69
CA GLY A 89 11.13 -6.13 -11.73
C GLY A 89 9.94 -7.08 -11.57
N PHE A 90 9.17 -6.95 -10.48
CA PHE A 90 7.85 -7.55 -10.37
C PHE A 90 6.96 -7.04 -11.52
N ASN A 91 6.09 -7.90 -12.04
CA ASN A 91 5.03 -7.48 -12.98
C ASN A 91 3.84 -8.44 -12.92
N SER A 92 2.69 -7.97 -13.40
CA SER A 92 1.46 -8.77 -13.47
C SER A 92 0.66 -8.43 -14.73
N ASP A 93 -0.01 -9.43 -15.29
CA ASP A 93 -1.00 -9.25 -16.37
C ASP A 93 -2.46 -9.35 -15.86
N GLY A 94 -2.65 -9.39 -14.54
CA GLY A 94 -3.95 -9.58 -13.89
C GLY A 94 -4.45 -11.02 -13.88
N LYS A 95 -3.65 -11.98 -14.36
CA LYS A 95 -3.93 -13.42 -14.29
C LYS A 95 -2.79 -14.18 -13.61
N GLU A 96 -1.55 -13.72 -13.80
CA GLU A 96 -0.36 -14.28 -13.19
C GLU A 96 0.55 -13.16 -12.67
N ASN A 97 1.07 -13.34 -11.45
CA ASN A 97 2.14 -12.51 -10.91
C ASN A 97 3.51 -13.12 -11.25
N LYS A 98 4.39 -12.31 -11.82
CA LYS A 98 5.80 -12.67 -12.06
C LYS A 98 6.68 -12.00 -11.02
N LEU A 99 7.07 -12.78 -10.02
CA LEU A 99 7.96 -12.34 -8.96
C LEU A 99 9.37 -12.05 -9.49
N SER A 100 10.05 -11.11 -8.85
CA SER A 100 11.44 -10.75 -9.15
C SER A 100 12.42 -11.37 -8.15
N GLU A 101 13.71 -11.17 -8.41
CA GLU A 101 14.78 -11.46 -7.46
C GLU A 101 14.96 -10.35 -6.40
N ARG A 102 14.00 -9.42 -6.32
CA ARG A 102 14.07 -8.24 -5.46
C ARG A 102 12.96 -8.21 -4.41
N PHE A 103 13.22 -7.48 -3.33
CA PHE A 103 12.25 -7.21 -2.27
C PHE A 103 12.37 -5.76 -1.78
N GLY A 104 11.29 -5.26 -1.18
CA GLY A 104 11.23 -3.96 -0.52
C GLY A 104 11.10 -4.13 0.99
N LEU A 105 10.13 -3.45 1.58
CA LEU A 105 9.95 -3.46 3.04
C LEU A 105 8.89 -4.47 3.51
N GLU A 106 8.25 -5.19 2.59
CA GLU A 106 6.99 -5.91 2.81
C GLU A 106 7.14 -7.00 3.86
N LEU A 107 8.17 -7.85 3.73
CA LEU A 107 8.34 -9.03 4.59
C LEU A 107 8.67 -8.65 6.03
N THR A 108 9.55 -7.67 6.24
CA THR A 108 9.94 -7.25 7.60
C THR A 108 8.86 -6.37 8.24
N LEU A 109 8.12 -5.60 7.44
CA LEU A 109 6.92 -4.92 7.89
C LEU A 109 5.85 -5.92 8.36
N ALA A 110 5.55 -6.93 7.55
CA ALA A 110 4.59 -7.97 7.88
C ALA A 110 4.98 -8.76 9.13
N GLU A 111 6.24 -9.17 9.26
CA GLU A 111 6.74 -9.86 10.47
C GLU A 111 6.47 -9.02 11.72
N ALA A 112 6.84 -7.74 11.71
CA ALA A 112 6.65 -6.84 12.85
C ALA A 112 5.16 -6.54 13.14
N LEU A 113 4.31 -6.43 12.11
CA LEU A 113 2.87 -6.27 12.31
C LEU A 113 2.21 -7.54 12.87
N LYS A 114 2.64 -8.74 12.44
CA LYS A 114 2.15 -10.02 12.97
C LYS A 114 2.60 -10.26 14.41
N GLU A 115 3.73 -9.71 14.85
CA GLU A 115 4.09 -9.72 16.28
C GLU A 115 3.05 -8.99 17.13
N LYS A 116 2.47 -7.90 16.61
CA LYS A 116 1.41 -7.14 17.29
C LYS A 116 0.02 -7.77 17.12
N TYR A 117 -0.26 -8.31 15.94
CA TYR A 117 -1.56 -8.87 15.55
C TYR A 117 -1.43 -10.35 15.14
N PRO A 118 -1.05 -11.24 16.07
CA PRO A 118 -0.71 -12.63 15.73
C PRO A 118 -1.90 -13.42 15.18
N ASN A 119 -3.11 -13.10 15.62
CA ASN A 119 -4.35 -13.81 15.28
C ASN A 119 -5.19 -13.10 14.21
N GLU A 120 -4.67 -12.02 13.61
CA GLU A 120 -5.38 -11.28 12.56
C GLU A 120 -4.71 -11.53 11.21
N LYS A 121 -5.52 -11.65 10.15
CA LYS A 121 -5.05 -11.59 8.77
C LYS A 121 -4.62 -10.15 8.43
N ILE A 122 -3.57 -10.02 7.63
CA ILE A 122 -3.09 -8.73 7.13
C ILE A 122 -3.09 -8.76 5.60
N ALA A 123 -3.50 -7.67 4.99
CA ALA A 123 -3.44 -7.46 3.55
C ALA A 123 -2.63 -6.21 3.21
N PHE A 124 -1.85 -6.29 2.15
CA PHE A 124 -1.14 -5.16 1.56
C PHE A 124 -1.68 -4.90 0.15
N ILE A 125 -2.06 -3.66 -0.13
CA ILE A 125 -2.11 -3.17 -1.51
C ILE A 125 -0.84 -2.38 -1.74
N LYS A 126 -0.05 -2.77 -2.73
CA LYS A 126 1.19 -2.09 -3.09
C LYS A 126 1.09 -1.52 -4.50
N TYR A 127 1.47 -0.26 -4.65
CA TYR A 127 1.73 0.35 -5.95
C TYR A 127 2.83 1.41 -5.80
N ALA A 128 3.95 1.23 -6.49
CA ALA A 128 5.05 2.16 -6.49
C ALA A 128 5.71 2.19 -7.86
N LYS A 129 6.25 3.35 -8.25
CA LYS A 129 6.93 3.51 -9.54
C LYS A 129 8.28 4.20 -9.41
N GLY A 130 9.34 3.50 -9.77
CA GLY A 130 10.70 3.99 -9.80
C GLY A 130 10.84 5.23 -10.67
N GLY A 131 11.46 6.27 -10.12
CA GLY A 131 11.67 7.54 -10.79
C GLY A 131 10.47 8.48 -10.79
N SER A 132 9.28 8.05 -10.35
CA SER A 132 8.09 8.91 -10.36
C SER A 132 8.20 10.09 -9.36
N SER A 133 7.67 11.23 -9.77
CA SER A 133 7.55 12.44 -8.93
C SER A 133 6.11 12.67 -8.49
N ILE A 134 5.90 13.55 -7.52
CA ILE A 134 4.54 14.02 -7.17
C ILE A 134 4.19 15.36 -7.83
N ASP A 135 5.00 15.80 -8.79
CA ASP A 135 4.87 17.08 -9.47
C ASP A 135 4.91 16.91 -10.99
N THR A 136 4.11 17.70 -11.70
CA THR A 136 4.04 17.68 -13.16
C THR A 136 5.26 18.28 -13.87
N LEU A 137 6.19 18.93 -13.17
CA LEU A 137 7.44 19.47 -13.76
C LEU A 137 8.64 18.50 -13.63
N ALA A 138 8.45 17.35 -12.98
CA ALA A 138 9.47 16.31 -12.79
C ALA A 138 8.97 14.91 -13.23
N PHE A 139 8.10 14.85 -14.24
CA PHE A 139 7.40 13.64 -14.68
C PHE A 139 8.21 12.74 -15.65
N GLU A 140 9.54 12.87 -15.74
CA GLU A 140 10.37 12.13 -16.71
C GLU A 140 10.13 10.60 -16.67
N TYR A 141 9.83 10.06 -15.48
CA TYR A 141 9.50 8.65 -15.25
C TYR A 141 8.09 8.46 -14.70
N GLY A 142 7.21 9.43 -14.96
CA GLY A 142 5.81 9.47 -14.54
C GLY A 142 5.56 10.39 -13.34
N THR A 143 4.29 10.74 -13.14
CA THR A 143 3.86 11.61 -12.04
C THR A 143 2.65 11.06 -11.28
N TRP A 144 2.60 11.35 -9.98
CA TRP A 144 1.47 11.08 -9.10
C TRP A 144 0.49 12.25 -9.00
N ASP A 145 0.70 13.36 -9.73
CA ASP A 145 -0.20 14.52 -9.66
C ASP A 145 -1.54 14.21 -10.35
N PRO A 146 -2.68 14.14 -9.63
CA PRO A 146 -3.98 13.82 -10.21
C PRO A 146 -4.52 14.89 -11.17
N ALA A 147 -3.89 16.06 -11.23
CA ALA A 147 -4.20 17.12 -12.16
C ALA A 147 -3.43 17.00 -13.49
N PHE A 148 -2.54 16.01 -13.64
CA PHE A 148 -1.88 15.72 -14.91
C PHE A 148 -2.90 15.25 -15.95
N GLN A 149 -2.88 15.86 -17.14
CA GLN A 149 -3.91 15.65 -18.17
C GLN A 149 -3.34 15.13 -19.50
N GLU A 150 -2.03 14.90 -19.61
CA GLU A 150 -1.44 14.49 -20.89
C GLU A 150 -1.67 13.01 -21.19
N SER A 151 -1.77 12.17 -20.15
CA SER A 151 -2.06 10.74 -20.25
C SER A 151 -2.46 10.17 -18.88
N THR A 152 -2.89 8.90 -18.85
CA THR A 152 -3.01 8.13 -17.60
C THR A 152 -1.70 8.16 -16.84
N ASN A 153 -1.71 8.48 -15.56
CA ASN A 153 -0.48 8.62 -14.77
C ASN A 153 -0.38 7.62 -13.60
N GLN A 154 0.62 7.81 -12.75
CA GLN A 154 0.86 6.93 -11.60
C GLN A 154 -0.26 6.98 -10.56
N TYR A 155 -0.96 8.12 -10.42
CA TYR A 155 -2.15 8.20 -9.57
C TYR A 155 -3.32 7.40 -10.15
N ASP A 156 -3.54 7.46 -11.46
CA ASP A 156 -4.57 6.65 -12.13
C ASP A 156 -4.27 5.15 -12.02
N HIS A 157 -3.01 4.74 -12.16
CA HIS A 157 -2.58 3.36 -11.97
C HIS A 157 -2.71 2.90 -10.50
N PHE A 158 -2.46 3.79 -9.55
CA PHE A 158 -2.78 3.54 -8.14
C PHE A 158 -4.29 3.30 -7.95
N LEU A 159 -5.16 4.14 -8.55
CA LEU A 159 -6.61 3.94 -8.50
C LEU A 159 -7.00 2.60 -9.14
N ALA A 160 -6.41 2.25 -10.28
CA ALA A 160 -6.63 0.96 -10.94
C ALA A 160 -6.20 -0.20 -10.02
N THR A 161 -5.05 -0.09 -9.36
CA THR A 161 -4.54 -1.09 -8.40
C THR A 161 -5.52 -1.31 -7.26
N VAL A 162 -5.96 -0.23 -6.60
CA VAL A 162 -6.91 -0.32 -5.49
C VAL A 162 -8.24 -0.91 -5.98
N ASN A 163 -8.77 -0.42 -7.09
CA ASN A 163 -10.04 -0.92 -7.63
C ASN A 163 -9.95 -2.40 -8.00
N ASN A 164 -8.84 -2.87 -8.58
CA ASN A 164 -8.64 -4.27 -8.90
C ASN A 164 -8.51 -5.13 -7.64
N ALA A 165 -7.78 -4.65 -6.63
CA ALA A 165 -7.64 -5.36 -5.36
C ALA A 165 -8.98 -5.56 -4.64
N PHE A 166 -9.83 -4.52 -4.59
CA PHE A 166 -11.15 -4.59 -3.96
C PHE A 166 -12.22 -5.34 -4.76
N ARG A 167 -11.94 -5.74 -6.02
CA ARG A 167 -12.88 -6.57 -6.82
C ARG A 167 -12.89 -8.03 -6.37
N ASN A 168 -11.77 -8.54 -5.85
CA ASN A 168 -11.75 -9.85 -5.24
C ASN A 168 -12.05 -9.72 -3.75
N THR A 169 -13.08 -10.43 -3.30
CA THR A 169 -13.49 -10.46 -1.89
C THR A 169 -13.15 -11.77 -1.21
N ASP A 170 -12.53 -12.74 -1.88
CA ASP A 170 -12.02 -14.00 -1.31
C ASP A 170 -10.51 -14.03 -1.64
N ILE A 171 -9.73 -13.31 -0.82
CA ILE A 171 -8.32 -12.99 -1.08
C ILE A 171 -7.40 -14.16 -0.73
N ASP A 172 -7.84 -15.08 0.14
CA ASP A 172 -7.10 -16.27 0.51
C ASP A 172 -7.53 -17.55 -0.23
N GLY A 173 -8.70 -17.51 -0.88
CA GLY A 173 -9.22 -18.59 -1.70
C GLY A 173 -9.85 -19.74 -0.91
N ASP A 174 -10.24 -19.51 0.35
CA ASP A 174 -10.88 -20.52 1.20
C ASP A 174 -12.39 -20.63 0.99
N GLY A 175 -12.97 -19.73 0.19
CA GLY A 175 -14.40 -19.66 -0.12
C GLY A 175 -15.22 -18.79 0.83
N VAL A 176 -14.57 -18.10 1.78
CA VAL A 176 -15.18 -17.12 2.69
C VAL A 176 -14.80 -15.72 2.23
N GLU A 177 -15.79 -14.85 2.03
CA GLU A 177 -15.49 -13.47 1.68
C GLU A 177 -14.86 -12.70 2.84
N GLU A 178 -13.77 -11.99 2.58
CA GLU A 178 -13.21 -10.98 3.46
C GLU A 178 -13.79 -9.57 3.27
N GLU A 179 -13.70 -8.82 4.36
CA GLU A 179 -13.86 -7.38 4.44
C GLU A 179 -12.50 -6.75 4.75
N LEU A 180 -11.91 -6.08 3.74
CA LEU A 180 -10.66 -5.36 3.89
C LEU A 180 -10.90 -4.06 4.66
N ILE A 181 -10.26 -3.90 5.82
CA ILE A 181 -10.38 -2.73 6.69
C ILE A 181 -9.13 -1.84 6.53
N PRO A 182 -9.22 -0.70 5.83
CA PRO A 182 -8.10 0.23 5.73
C PRO A 182 -7.59 0.62 7.12
N THR A 183 -6.30 0.36 7.36
CA THR A 183 -5.65 0.52 8.67
C THR A 183 -4.50 1.51 8.63
N GLY A 184 -3.81 1.67 7.49
CA GLY A 184 -2.73 2.65 7.39
C GLY A 184 -2.11 2.75 5.99
N ILE A 185 -1.33 3.80 5.79
CA ILE A 185 -0.57 4.09 4.58
C ILE A 185 0.92 4.14 4.94
N PHE A 186 1.73 3.48 4.13
CA PHE A 186 3.17 3.56 4.14
C PHE A 186 3.64 4.26 2.87
N TRP A 187 4.38 5.35 3.02
CA TRP A 187 4.82 6.19 1.90
C TRP A 187 6.34 6.37 1.89
N MET A 188 6.99 6.08 0.76
CA MET A 188 8.42 6.31 0.56
C MET A 188 8.67 6.89 -0.85
N GLN A 189 8.80 8.21 -0.92
CA GLN A 189 8.99 8.97 -2.15
C GLN A 189 9.60 10.34 -1.85
N GLY A 190 10.27 10.93 -2.84
CA GLY A 190 10.64 12.34 -2.85
C GLY A 190 11.94 12.63 -3.59
N GLU A 191 12.71 11.59 -3.90
CA GLU A 191 14.01 11.73 -4.54
C GLU A 191 13.89 12.38 -5.92
N SER A 192 12.88 12.00 -6.71
CA SER A 192 12.65 12.58 -8.04
C SER A 192 12.20 14.04 -8.00
N ASP A 193 11.60 14.50 -6.91
CA ASP A 193 11.19 15.89 -6.71
C ASP A 193 12.35 16.79 -6.24
N ALA A 194 13.48 16.19 -5.86
CA ALA A 194 14.67 16.89 -5.37
C ALA A 194 15.66 17.32 -6.46
N VAL A 195 15.29 17.19 -7.74
CA VAL A 195 16.15 17.48 -8.91
C VAL A 195 16.10 18.95 -9.35
N LYS A 196 14.98 19.65 -9.10
CA LYS A 196 14.76 21.07 -9.42
C LYS A 196 14.26 21.83 -8.18
N GLU A 197 14.71 23.08 -8.01
CA GLU A 197 14.35 23.90 -6.84
C GLU A 197 12.85 24.20 -6.81
N GLU A 198 12.27 24.58 -7.96
CA GLU A 198 10.84 24.90 -8.10
C GLU A 198 9.92 23.70 -7.81
N VAL A 199 10.41 22.47 -8.06
CA VAL A 199 9.69 21.23 -7.74
C VAL A 199 9.78 20.97 -6.24
N ALA A 200 10.98 21.03 -5.67
CA ALA A 200 11.18 20.84 -4.23
C ALA A 200 10.41 21.87 -3.38
N LEU A 201 10.28 23.12 -3.84
CA LEU A 201 9.47 24.17 -3.17
C LEU A 201 7.97 23.84 -3.12
N ARG A 202 7.44 23.12 -4.12
CA ARG A 202 6.02 22.73 -4.20
C ARG A 202 5.73 21.38 -3.53
N TYR A 203 6.77 20.64 -3.16
CA TYR A 203 6.64 19.29 -2.61
C TYR A 203 5.65 19.22 -1.45
N HIS A 204 5.70 20.16 -0.49
CA HIS A 204 4.79 20.17 0.65
C HIS A 204 3.31 20.23 0.23
N SER A 205 2.93 21.19 -0.61
CA SER A 205 1.53 21.33 -1.05
C SER A 205 1.06 20.14 -1.86
N ASN A 206 1.91 19.62 -2.74
CA ASN A 206 1.58 18.45 -3.57
C ASN A 206 1.40 17.21 -2.70
N LEU A 207 2.29 17.01 -1.72
CA LEU A 207 2.24 15.90 -0.78
C LEU A 207 0.96 15.95 0.08
N THR A 208 0.64 17.11 0.66
CA THR A 208 -0.59 17.28 1.44
C THR A 208 -1.84 16.96 0.61
N MET A 209 -1.89 17.47 -0.63
CA MET A 209 -3.01 17.18 -1.54
C MET A 209 -3.09 15.69 -1.87
N LEU A 210 -1.96 15.08 -2.24
CA LEU A 210 -1.89 13.67 -2.65
C LEU A 210 -2.31 12.75 -1.49
N MET A 211 -1.77 12.96 -0.29
CA MET A 211 -2.12 12.15 0.89
C MET A 211 -3.60 12.28 1.26
N GLY A 212 -4.17 13.49 1.17
CA GLY A 212 -5.61 13.69 1.37
C GLY A 212 -6.46 12.92 0.36
N ARG A 213 -6.01 12.83 -0.90
CA ARG A 213 -6.70 12.07 -1.94
C ARG A 213 -6.56 10.56 -1.76
N ILE A 214 -5.38 10.06 -1.38
CA ILE A 214 -5.17 8.63 -1.07
C ILE A 214 -6.08 8.22 0.10
N ARG A 215 -6.14 9.02 1.16
CA ARG A 215 -7.09 8.80 2.28
C ARG A 215 -8.55 8.73 1.83
N ALA A 216 -8.95 9.63 0.93
CA ALA A 216 -10.31 9.62 0.37
C ALA A 216 -10.62 8.34 -0.43
N VAL A 217 -9.64 7.77 -1.15
CA VAL A 217 -9.79 6.49 -1.85
C VAL A 217 -10.11 5.35 -0.87
N PHE A 218 -9.46 5.34 0.30
CA PHE A 218 -9.74 4.39 1.37
C PHE A 218 -10.92 4.79 2.28
N ARG A 219 -11.60 5.90 1.95
CA ARG A 219 -12.77 6.43 2.68
C ARG A 219 -12.51 6.72 4.17
N ASP A 220 -11.27 7.07 4.49
CA ASP A 220 -10.86 7.41 5.86
C ASP A 220 -9.90 8.61 5.84
N ASN A 221 -10.43 9.80 6.16
CA ASN A 221 -9.66 11.05 6.18
C ASN A 221 -8.65 11.12 7.34
N ASP A 222 -8.76 10.21 8.30
CA ASP A 222 -7.87 10.12 9.46
C ASP A 222 -6.94 8.90 9.38
N LEU A 223 -6.88 8.23 8.23
CA LEU A 223 -6.08 7.02 8.07
C LEU A 223 -4.61 7.32 8.43
N PRO A 224 -3.99 6.55 9.35
CA PRO A 224 -2.61 6.71 9.75
C PRO A 224 -1.64 6.68 8.56
N ILE A 225 -0.68 7.61 8.53
CA ILE A 225 0.36 7.69 7.50
C ILE A 225 1.73 7.55 8.15
N VAL A 226 2.53 6.60 7.67
CA VAL A 226 3.95 6.50 7.99
C VAL A 226 4.75 6.90 6.76
N MET A 227 5.57 7.93 6.91
CA MET A 227 6.37 8.50 5.84
C MET A 227 7.86 8.26 6.06
N GLY A 228 8.53 7.65 5.09
CA GLY A 228 9.98 7.57 5.07
C GLY A 228 10.58 8.90 4.64
N LYS A 229 11.45 9.48 5.49
CA LYS A 229 12.23 10.64 5.11
C LYS A 229 13.26 10.23 4.05
N ILE A 230 13.35 10.91 2.92
CA ILE A 230 14.38 10.56 1.92
C ILE A 230 15.79 10.84 2.46
N SER A 231 16.78 10.17 1.90
CA SER A 231 18.20 10.34 2.23
C SER A 231 19.06 10.36 0.97
N ASP A 232 20.24 10.97 1.07
CA ASP A 232 21.18 11.09 -0.05
C ASP A 232 22.33 10.09 0.15
N SER A 233 22.87 9.54 -0.94
CA SER A 233 24.06 8.67 -0.85
C SER A 233 25.37 9.46 -0.87
N TRP A 234 25.30 10.75 -1.25
CA TRP A 234 26.41 11.63 -1.61
C TRP A 234 27.35 11.02 -2.68
N ASN A 235 26.87 10.04 -3.43
CA ASN A 235 27.66 9.30 -4.41
C ASN A 235 27.57 9.93 -5.81
N LYS A 236 27.90 11.22 -5.88
CA LYS A 236 28.05 11.97 -7.13
C LYS A 236 29.32 12.84 -7.04
N PRO A 237 30.04 13.10 -8.14
CA PRO A 237 31.22 13.98 -8.10
C PRO A 237 30.95 15.37 -7.51
N SER A 238 29.72 15.89 -7.67
CA SER A 238 29.26 17.15 -7.10
C SER A 238 28.81 17.05 -5.63
N GLY A 239 29.03 15.91 -4.96
CA GLY A 239 28.52 15.59 -3.63
C GLY A 239 27.13 14.96 -3.72
N LYS A 240 26.09 15.75 -3.43
CA LYS A 240 24.70 15.25 -3.37
C LYS A 240 24.22 14.67 -4.69
N VAL A 241 23.49 13.56 -4.61
CA VAL A 241 22.69 13.01 -5.70
C VAL A 241 21.43 13.85 -5.89
N TRP A 242 20.77 14.20 -4.78
CA TRP A 242 19.53 14.97 -4.70
C TRP A 242 19.84 16.40 -4.27
N LYS A 243 20.14 17.26 -5.26
CA LYS A 243 20.61 18.64 -5.03
C LYS A 243 19.72 19.44 -4.07
N TYR A 244 18.39 19.29 -4.20
CA TYR A 244 17.39 19.97 -3.36
C TYR A 244 16.75 19.03 -2.32
N GLY A 245 17.42 17.91 -2.00
CA GLY A 245 16.89 16.89 -1.08
C GLY A 245 16.54 17.44 0.30
N ASP A 246 17.27 18.44 0.81
CA ASP A 246 16.99 19.04 2.12
C ASP A 246 15.65 19.79 2.13
N MET A 247 15.23 20.35 1.00
CA MET A 247 13.94 21.06 0.88
C MET A 247 12.78 20.07 0.86
N VAL A 248 12.92 18.95 0.14
CA VAL A 248 11.97 17.84 0.17
C VAL A 248 11.89 17.24 1.57
N GLN A 249 13.04 16.98 2.21
CA GLN A 249 13.10 16.51 3.60
C GLN A 249 12.40 17.45 4.59
N TYR A 250 12.59 18.77 4.44
CA TYR A 250 11.88 19.76 5.24
C TYR A 250 10.37 19.70 5.02
N ALA A 251 9.93 19.56 3.76
CA ALA A 251 8.52 19.42 3.44
C ALA A 251 7.89 18.13 4.01
N GLN A 252 8.60 16.99 3.96
CA GLN A 252 8.15 15.73 4.58
C GLN A 252 7.98 15.88 6.10
N GLU A 253 8.97 16.48 6.77
CA GLU A 253 8.92 16.76 8.20
C GLU A 253 7.75 17.68 8.55
N LYS A 254 7.58 18.76 7.76
CA LYS A 254 6.50 19.72 7.95
C LYS A 254 5.13 19.07 7.80
N PHE A 255 4.92 18.23 6.79
CA PHE A 255 3.67 17.49 6.61
C PHE A 255 3.34 16.64 7.85
N CYS A 256 4.31 15.86 8.36
CA CYS A 256 4.09 15.03 9.56
C CYS A 256 3.96 15.84 10.87
N ILE A 257 4.34 17.12 10.90
CA ILE A 257 4.09 18.01 12.03
C ILE A 257 2.66 18.57 11.97
N GLU A 258 2.17 18.88 10.77
CA GLU A 258 0.85 19.50 10.56
C GLU A 258 -0.29 18.47 10.58
N ASP A 259 -0.02 17.21 10.26
CA ASP A 259 -1.01 16.12 10.25
C ASP A 259 -0.88 15.24 11.51
N PRO A 260 -1.87 15.24 12.42
CA PRO A 260 -1.79 14.51 13.69
C PRO A 260 -1.83 12.98 13.52
N ASN A 261 -2.25 12.49 12.36
CA ASN A 261 -2.31 11.06 12.03
C ASN A 261 -1.16 10.67 11.09
N ALA A 262 -0.08 11.45 11.04
CA ALA A 262 1.11 11.14 10.27
C ALA A 262 2.37 11.12 11.14
N VAL A 263 3.31 10.22 10.81
CA VAL A 263 4.60 10.10 11.50
C VAL A 263 5.73 9.88 10.50
N ILE A 264 6.88 10.47 10.79
CA ILE A 264 8.08 10.43 9.94
C ILE A 264 9.11 9.43 10.47
N VAL A 265 9.59 8.55 9.60
CA VAL A 265 10.71 7.63 9.84
C VAL A 265 11.99 8.27 9.33
N ARG A 266 12.92 8.58 10.25
CA ARG A 266 14.19 9.28 9.96
C ARG A 266 15.41 8.37 9.84
N HIS A 267 15.25 7.06 10.06
CA HIS A 267 16.35 6.09 10.11
C HIS A 267 17.08 5.91 8.77
N THR A 268 16.42 6.22 7.66
CA THR A 268 16.97 6.19 6.29
C THR A 268 18.28 6.97 6.12
N ARG A 269 18.54 7.98 6.97
CA ARG A 269 19.80 8.74 7.00
C ARG A 269 21.04 7.89 7.35
N TYR A 270 20.84 6.73 7.95
CA TYR A 270 21.90 5.80 8.38
C TYR A 270 22.08 4.63 7.42
N TYR A 271 21.27 4.54 6.37
CA TYR A 271 21.31 3.41 5.47
C TYR A 271 22.51 3.50 4.53
N LYS A 272 23.02 2.33 4.16
CA LYS A 272 23.97 2.19 3.07
C LYS A 272 23.21 2.00 1.77
N TYR A 273 23.93 2.15 0.66
CA TYR A 273 23.34 2.13 -0.66
C TYR A 273 23.98 1.05 -1.55
N SER A 274 23.19 0.45 -2.44
CA SER A 274 23.69 -0.48 -3.46
C SER A 274 24.14 0.22 -4.74
N ASP A 275 23.60 1.41 -4.98
CA ASP A 275 23.93 2.31 -6.09
C ASP A 275 23.75 3.77 -5.61
N PRO A 276 23.93 4.82 -6.44
CA PRO A 276 23.76 6.20 -5.96
C PRO A 276 22.35 6.56 -5.44
N PHE A 277 21.32 5.76 -5.71
CA PHE A 277 19.92 6.11 -5.51
C PHE A 277 19.21 5.23 -4.48
N HIS A 278 19.59 3.95 -4.40
CA HIS A 278 18.81 2.92 -3.69
C HIS A 278 19.55 2.33 -2.49
N TYR A 279 18.78 2.05 -1.45
CA TYR A 279 19.28 1.41 -0.24
C TYR A 279 19.81 0.01 -0.54
N ASN A 280 20.77 -0.46 0.26
CA ASN A 280 21.16 -1.87 0.22
C ASN A 280 20.07 -2.76 0.87
N SER A 281 20.20 -4.08 0.71
CA SER A 281 19.26 -5.06 1.27
C SER A 281 19.05 -4.90 2.79
N GLU A 282 20.10 -4.59 3.55
CA GLU A 282 20.00 -4.32 4.99
C GLU A 282 19.11 -3.10 5.31
N GLY A 283 19.22 -2.04 4.50
CA GLY A 283 18.39 -0.83 4.64
C GLY A 283 16.91 -1.13 4.45
N TYR A 284 16.53 -1.93 3.45
CA TYR A 284 15.13 -2.34 3.26
C TYR A 284 14.60 -3.23 4.39
N ILE A 285 15.45 -4.12 4.94
CA ILE A 285 15.11 -4.94 6.10
C ILE A 285 14.80 -4.06 7.32
N ASP A 286 15.65 -3.07 7.63
CA ASP A 286 15.40 -2.13 8.73
C ASP A 286 14.19 -1.23 8.43
N LEU A 287 14.02 -0.78 7.18
CA LEU A 287 12.90 0.07 6.76
C LEU A 287 11.54 -0.52 7.14
N GLY A 288 11.30 -1.79 6.82
CA GLY A 288 10.03 -2.45 7.17
C GLY A 288 9.77 -2.49 8.68
N LYS A 289 10.82 -2.74 9.48
CA LYS A 289 10.73 -2.72 10.95
C LYS A 289 10.41 -1.32 11.46
N ARG A 290 11.13 -0.30 11.00
CA ARG A 290 10.90 1.09 11.42
C ARG A 290 9.55 1.62 10.99
N PHE A 291 9.06 1.20 9.83
CA PHE A 291 7.73 1.54 9.35
C PHE A 291 6.66 0.91 10.25
N ALA A 292 6.80 -0.37 10.60
CA ALA A 292 5.90 -1.04 11.54
C ALA A 292 5.90 -0.36 12.91
N GLU A 293 7.08 -0.14 13.51
CA GLU A 293 7.23 0.55 14.80
C GLU A 293 6.54 1.91 14.81
N ALA A 294 6.71 2.69 13.73
CA ALA A 294 6.07 3.99 13.60
C ALA A 294 4.55 3.89 13.45
N MET A 295 4.05 2.95 12.65
CA MET A 295 2.61 2.72 12.50
C MET A 295 1.96 2.35 13.83
N LEU A 296 2.60 1.45 14.58
CA LEU A 296 2.13 0.98 15.88
C LEU A 296 2.23 2.03 16.99
N SER A 297 2.93 3.15 16.75
CA SER A 297 2.96 4.30 17.66
C SER A 297 1.75 5.23 17.51
N LEU A 298 1.01 5.12 16.40
CA LEU A 298 -0.22 5.86 16.15
C LEU A 298 -1.43 5.12 16.74
N GLU A 299 -2.54 5.83 16.93
CA GLU A 299 -3.80 5.22 17.36
C GLU A 299 -4.44 4.49 16.17
N LEU A 300 -4.42 3.16 16.22
CA LEU A 300 -4.99 2.30 15.18
C LEU A 300 -6.41 1.86 15.58
N LYS A 301 -7.37 2.01 14.65
CA LYS A 301 -8.74 1.57 14.86
C LYS A 301 -8.77 0.03 15.05
N PRO A 302 -9.53 -0.47 16.04
CA PRO A 302 -9.72 -1.90 16.18
C PRO A 302 -10.51 -2.45 14.99
N ILE A 303 -10.17 -3.65 14.56
CA ILE A 303 -11.05 -4.44 13.71
C ILE A 303 -12.06 -5.08 14.66
N GLN A 304 -13.20 -4.41 14.85
CA GLN A 304 -14.44 -5.06 15.32
C GLN A 304 -15.08 -5.69 14.12
#